data_AF-A0AAN8D9G4-F1
#
_entry.id   AF-A0AAN8D9G4-F1
#
_cell.length_a   1.000
_cell.length_b   1.000
_cell.length_c   1.000
_cell.angle_alpha   90.00
_cell.angle_beta   90.00
_cell.angle_gamma   90.00
#
_symmetry.space_group_name_H-M   'P 1'
#
loop_
_entity.id
_entity.type
_entity.pdbx_description
1 polymer ?
#
loop_
_entity_poly.entity_id
_entity_poly.type
_entity_poly.pdbx_seq_one_letter_code
_entity_poly.pdbx_strand_id
1 'polypeptide(L)'
;MHCVSSKHAVMMVSFCQGALLLSLAAAMAVYADIKVDCGPDFVTLMWSEGRPQADTSLLRLGSCFPTSFSAGEAYFYVDLTDCNFRILVTGDVLLYSNDLTYVASEDSYNLAFTHPVVCAYERLVFIPTTT
;
A
#
# COMPACT_ATOMS: atom_id res chain seq x y z
N MET A 1 6.43 -13.10 -47.57
CA MET A 1 5.86 -13.71 -48.80
C MET A 1 4.67 -14.56 -48.35
N HIS A 2 3.39 -14.32 -48.64
CA HIS A 2 2.64 -13.32 -49.39
C HIS A 2 1.30 -13.15 -48.64
N CYS A 3 0.85 -11.92 -48.39
CA CYS A 3 -0.54 -11.67 -48.03
C CYS A 3 -1.35 -11.48 -49.32
N VAL A 4 -2.23 -12.43 -49.62
CA VAL A 4 -3.22 -12.30 -50.70
C VAL A 4 -4.38 -11.43 -50.20
N SER A 5 -4.45 -10.25 -50.81
CA SER A 5 -5.54 -9.32 -51.10
C SER A 5 -6.93 -9.50 -50.46
N SER A 6 -7.36 -8.36 -49.88
CA SER A 6 -8.67 -7.70 -50.06
C SER A 6 -9.86 -8.21 -49.25
N LYS A 7 -10.35 -7.31 -48.39
CA LYS A 7 -11.59 -7.36 -47.57
C LYS A 7 -11.55 -8.04 -46.19
N HIS A 8 -10.59 -8.92 -45.90
CA HIS A 8 -10.41 -9.49 -44.55
C HIS A 8 -9.37 -8.76 -43.67
N ALA A 9 -8.58 -7.85 -44.27
CA ALA A 9 -7.46 -7.19 -43.60
C ALA A 9 -7.88 -6.30 -42.40
N VAL A 10 -9.04 -5.64 -42.46
CA VAL A 10 -9.50 -4.74 -41.39
C VAL A 10 -9.85 -5.53 -40.12
N MET A 11 -10.46 -6.71 -40.26
CA MET A 11 -10.85 -7.54 -39.12
C MET A 11 -9.63 -8.17 -38.42
N MET A 12 -8.58 -8.52 -39.18
CA MET A 12 -7.39 -9.19 -38.66
C MET A 12 -6.38 -8.23 -37.98
N VAL A 13 -6.32 -6.96 -38.42
CA VAL A 13 -5.51 -5.93 -37.76
C VAL A 13 -6.06 -5.58 -36.37
N SER A 14 -7.39 -5.52 -36.23
CA SER A 14 -8.04 -5.26 -34.95
C SER A 14 -7.82 -6.40 -33.95
N PHE A 15 -7.85 -7.65 -34.45
CA PHE A 15 -7.67 -8.85 -33.61
C PHE A 15 -6.22 -9.01 -33.11
N CYS A 16 -5.22 -8.66 -33.93
CA CYS A 16 -3.81 -8.73 -33.53
C CYS A 16 -3.42 -7.65 -32.51
N GLN A 17 -4.00 -6.43 -32.60
CA GLN A 17 -3.74 -5.36 -31.62
C GLN A 17 -4.41 -5.63 -30.28
N GLY A 18 -5.61 -6.23 -30.27
CA GLY A 18 -6.32 -6.59 -29.04
C GLY A 18 -5.59 -7.63 -28.19
N ALA A 19 -5.00 -8.64 -28.83
CA ALA A 19 -4.26 -9.70 -28.13
C ALA A 19 -2.97 -9.20 -27.45
N LEU A 20 -2.24 -8.28 -28.09
CA LEU A 20 -1.03 -7.69 -27.50
C LEU A 20 -1.35 -6.84 -26.26
N LEU A 21 -2.42 -6.05 -26.31
CA LEU A 21 -2.87 -5.24 -25.16
C LEU A 21 -3.34 -6.11 -23.98
N LEU A 22 -4.03 -7.22 -24.27
CA LEU A 22 -4.45 -8.18 -23.24
C LEU A 22 -3.27 -8.87 -22.54
N SER A 23 -2.20 -9.19 -23.28
CA SER A 23 -1.00 -9.80 -22.68
C SER A 23 -0.22 -8.86 -21.76
N LEU A 24 -0.23 -7.55 -22.05
CA LEU A 24 0.44 -6.56 -21.22
C LEU A 24 -0.31 -6.29 -19.91
N ALA A 25 -1.64 -6.41 -19.93
CA ALA A 25 -2.49 -6.24 -18.75
C ALA A 25 -2.36 -7.39 -17.73
N ALA A 26 -2.00 -8.60 -18.18
CA ALA A 26 -1.87 -9.76 -17.29
C ALA A 26 -0.57 -9.79 -16.46
N ALA A 27 0.39 -8.91 -16.76
CA ALA A 27 1.68 -8.86 -16.05
C ALA A 27 1.64 -8.09 -14.72
N MET A 28 0.49 -7.53 -14.33
CA MET A 28 0.36 -6.65 -13.17
C MET A 28 -0.72 -7.15 -12.21
N ALA A 29 -0.33 -7.90 -11.18
CA ALA A 29 -0.88 -7.81 -9.81
C ALA A 29 -0.52 -9.05 -8.98
N VAL A 30 0.73 -9.09 -8.51
CA VAL A 30 1.07 -9.78 -7.26
C VAL A 30 1.49 -8.67 -6.29
N TYR A 31 0.53 -7.80 -5.95
CA TYR A 31 0.74 -6.69 -5.03
C TYR A 31 0.05 -7.06 -3.72
N ALA A 32 0.75 -6.87 -2.59
CA ALA A 32 0.13 -7.01 -1.29
C ALA A 32 -0.99 -5.97 -1.16
N ASP A 33 -2.14 -6.38 -0.64
CA ASP A 33 -3.24 -5.46 -0.33
C ASP A 33 -2.95 -4.85 1.04
N ILE A 34 -2.76 -3.53 1.07
CA ILE A 34 -2.49 -2.78 2.29
C ILE A 34 -3.64 -1.80 2.48
N LYS A 35 -4.34 -1.94 3.60
CA LYS A 35 -5.44 -1.06 3.99
C LYS A 35 -5.06 -0.31 5.24
N VAL A 36 -5.16 1.01 5.17
CA VAL A 36 -4.87 1.92 6.27
C VAL A 36 -6.12 2.71 6.55
N ASP A 37 -6.59 2.67 7.80
CA ASP A 37 -7.67 3.52 8.28
C ASP A 37 -7.16 4.41 9.41
N CYS A 38 -7.35 5.71 9.25
CA CYS A 38 -6.98 6.73 10.22
C CYS A 38 -8.18 7.05 11.11
N GLY A 39 -8.12 6.62 12.37
CA GLY A 39 -9.05 7.04 13.42
C GLY A 39 -8.68 8.42 13.96
N PRO A 40 -9.42 8.98 14.93
CA PRO A 40 -9.13 10.30 15.50
C PRO A 40 -7.77 10.38 16.20
N ASP A 41 -7.37 9.32 16.88
CA ASP A 41 -6.18 9.21 17.74
C ASP A 41 -5.39 7.91 17.52
N PHE A 42 -5.89 7.01 16.65
CA PHE A 42 -5.28 5.73 16.34
C PHE A 42 -5.21 5.49 14.83
N VAL A 43 -4.42 4.50 14.44
CA VAL A 43 -4.34 3.96 13.09
C VAL A 43 -4.61 2.46 13.14
N THR A 44 -5.43 1.98 12.22
CA THR A 44 -5.51 0.55 11.92
C THR A 44 -4.91 0.25 10.57
N LEU A 45 -4.11 -0.81 10.51
CA LEU A 45 -3.50 -1.28 9.27
C LEU A 45 -3.75 -2.76 9.12
N MET A 46 -4.31 -3.15 7.98
CA MET A 46 -4.42 -4.53 7.56
C MET A 46 -3.48 -4.76 6.39
N TRP A 47 -2.55 -5.68 6.56
CA TRP A 47 -1.72 -6.20 5.51
C TRP A 47 -2.20 -7.60 5.15
N SER A 48 -2.50 -7.84 3.88
CA SER A 48 -2.88 -9.16 3.36
C SER A 48 -1.93 -9.59 2.24
N GLU A 49 -1.56 -10.87 2.28
CA GLU A 49 -0.49 -11.45 1.48
C GLU A 49 -0.77 -11.40 -0.01
N GLY A 50 0.06 -10.64 -0.72
CA GLY A 50 0.27 -10.83 -2.15
C GLY A 50 1.42 -11.79 -2.47
N ARG A 51 2.36 -12.05 -1.54
CA ARG A 51 3.60 -12.80 -1.79
C ARG A 51 3.66 -14.06 -0.93
N PRO A 52 3.59 -15.29 -1.48
CA PRO A 52 3.15 -16.51 -0.77
C PRO A 52 4.07 -17.08 0.36
N GLN A 53 5.04 -16.33 0.89
CA GLN A 53 6.00 -16.83 1.88
C GLN A 53 6.48 -15.74 2.86
N ALA A 54 5.72 -14.67 3.09
CA ALA A 54 6.15 -13.63 4.03
C ALA A 54 5.83 -14.05 5.48
N ASP A 55 6.83 -14.02 6.37
CA ASP A 55 6.58 -14.17 7.81
C ASP A 55 6.04 -12.84 8.35
N THR A 56 4.72 -12.76 8.42
CA THR A 56 3.97 -11.55 8.83
C THR A 56 4.32 -11.07 10.24
N SER A 57 4.88 -11.92 11.10
CA SER A 57 5.37 -11.53 12.43
C SER A 57 6.57 -10.58 12.37
N LEU A 58 7.29 -10.55 11.23
CA LEU A 58 8.44 -9.68 10.99
C LEU A 58 8.05 -8.29 10.48
N LEU A 59 6.77 -8.06 10.16
CA LEU A 59 6.30 -6.73 9.79
C LEU A 59 6.47 -5.76 10.96
N ARG A 60 6.88 -4.54 10.65
CA ARG A 60 7.04 -3.45 11.62
C ARG A 60 6.35 -2.20 11.13
N LEU A 61 5.51 -1.61 11.96
CA LEU A 61 5.02 -0.24 11.76
C LEU A 61 5.85 0.68 12.66
N GLY A 62 6.83 1.36 12.07
CA GLY A 62 7.86 2.06 12.83
C GLY A 62 8.60 1.10 13.77
N SER A 63 8.42 1.28 15.09
CA SER A 63 9.02 0.40 16.11
C SER A 63 8.10 -0.72 16.61
N CYS A 64 6.85 -0.79 16.17
CA CYS A 64 5.87 -1.73 16.70
C CYS A 64 5.79 -3.03 15.90
N PHE A 65 5.51 -4.11 16.61
CA PHE A 65 5.10 -5.40 16.05
C PHE A 65 3.59 -5.38 15.72
N PRO A 66 3.09 -6.32 14.90
CA PRO A 66 1.66 -6.46 14.64
C PRO A 66 0.91 -6.75 15.94
N THR A 67 -0.27 -6.16 16.11
CA THR A 67 -1.20 -6.47 17.20
C THR A 67 -1.66 -7.92 17.12
N SER A 68 -1.91 -8.41 15.90
CA SER A 68 -2.15 -9.81 15.61
C SER A 68 -1.63 -10.16 14.22
N PHE A 69 -1.30 -11.43 14.00
CA PHE A 69 -0.82 -11.92 12.72
C PHE A 69 -1.21 -13.38 12.52
N SER A 70 -1.30 -13.79 11.26
CA SER A 70 -1.58 -15.15 10.81
C SER A 70 -0.73 -15.48 9.59
N ALA A 71 -0.85 -16.69 9.06
CA ALA A 71 -0.26 -17.03 7.77
C ALA A 71 -0.87 -16.15 6.67
N GLY A 72 -0.13 -15.11 6.27
CA GLY A 72 -0.50 -14.22 5.19
C GLY A 72 -1.26 -12.95 5.60
N GLU A 73 -1.52 -12.71 6.89
CA GLU A 73 -2.10 -11.43 7.33
C GLU A 73 -1.37 -10.87 8.54
N ALA A 74 -1.31 -9.54 8.61
CA ALA A 74 -0.90 -8.81 9.80
C ALA A 74 -1.84 -7.65 10.04
N TYR A 75 -2.25 -7.49 11.29
CA TYR A 75 -3.10 -6.42 11.74
C TYR A 75 -2.38 -5.56 12.78
N PHE A 76 -2.49 -4.25 12.62
CA PHE A 76 -2.03 -3.26 13.56
C PHE A 76 -3.21 -2.43 14.04
N TYR A 77 -3.28 -2.21 15.34
CA TYR A 77 -4.08 -1.20 16.00
C TYR A 77 -3.12 -0.43 16.91
N VAL A 78 -2.83 0.82 16.57
CA VAL A 78 -1.77 1.61 17.24
C VAL A 78 -2.23 3.04 17.45
N ASP A 79 -1.91 3.61 18.60
CA ASP A 79 -2.13 5.03 18.87
C ASP A 79 -1.13 5.90 18.07
N LEU A 80 -1.56 7.08 17.63
CA LEU A 80 -0.73 8.02 16.86
C LEU A 80 0.47 8.57 17.65
N THR A 81 0.47 8.42 18.96
CA THR A 81 1.57 8.80 19.86
C THR A 81 2.60 7.69 20.05
N ASP A 82 2.28 6.47 19.60
CA ASP A 82 3.10 5.29 19.80
C ASP A 82 3.93 4.99 18.53
N CYS A 83 4.66 3.87 18.54
CA CYS A 83 5.35 3.31 17.37
C CYS A 83 6.34 4.26 16.66
N ASN A 84 6.74 5.35 17.32
CA ASN A 84 7.55 6.43 16.79
C ASN A 84 6.93 7.11 15.55
N PHE A 85 5.62 7.33 15.55
CA PHE A 85 4.99 8.17 14.55
C PHE A 85 5.61 9.57 14.55
N ARG A 86 5.96 10.04 13.35
CA ARG A 86 6.48 11.39 13.13
C ARG A 86 5.31 12.34 12.93
N ILE A 87 5.25 13.40 13.73
CA ILE A 87 4.26 14.45 13.56
C ILE A 87 4.88 15.68 12.86
N LEU A 88 4.24 16.12 11.79
CA LEU A 88 4.48 17.42 11.17
C LEU A 88 3.28 18.32 11.44
N VAL A 89 3.53 19.43 12.14
CA VAL A 89 2.52 20.43 12.48
C VAL A 89 2.65 21.60 11.51
N THR A 90 1.63 21.79 10.68
CA THR A 90 1.50 22.98 9.82
C THR A 90 0.44 23.93 10.39
N GLY A 91 0.09 25.00 9.66
CA GLY A 91 -0.87 26.00 10.15
C GLY A 91 -2.21 25.37 10.52
N ASP A 92 -2.80 24.66 9.57
CA ASP A 92 -4.15 24.10 9.60
C ASP A 92 -4.19 22.57 9.52
N VAL A 93 -3.04 21.90 9.36
CA VAL A 93 -2.98 20.43 9.25
C VAL A 93 -1.95 19.82 10.21
N LEU A 94 -2.33 18.73 10.87
CA LEU A 94 -1.46 17.80 11.58
C LEU A 94 -1.26 16.56 10.70
N LEU A 95 -0.01 16.24 10.37
CA LEU A 95 0.37 15.07 9.59
C LEU A 95 1.12 14.09 10.47
N TYR A 96 0.51 12.94 10.76
CA TYR A 96 1.19 11.81 11.40
C TYR A 96 1.66 10.86 10.32
N SER A 97 2.93 10.45 10.38
CA SER A 97 3.53 9.58 9.38
C SER A 97 4.42 8.52 10.01
N ASN A 98 4.41 7.34 9.41
CA ASN A 98 5.31 6.25 9.74
C ASN A 98 5.50 5.35 8.52
N ASP A 99 6.33 4.32 8.64
CA ASP A 99 6.60 3.36 7.59
C ASP A 99 6.25 1.95 8.07
N LEU A 100 5.42 1.25 7.29
CA LEU A 100 5.29 -0.19 7.38
C LEU A 100 6.46 -0.84 6.64
N THR A 101 7.24 -1.64 7.33
CA THR A 101 8.43 -2.29 6.79
C THR A 101 8.35 -3.79 6.97
N TYR A 102 8.89 -4.51 5.98
CA TYR A 102 9.17 -5.93 6.08
C TYR A 102 10.67 -6.11 5.96
N VAL A 103 11.32 -6.55 7.04
CA VAL A 103 12.74 -6.90 7.02
C VAL A 103 12.84 -8.38 6.72
N ALA A 104 13.31 -8.69 5.51
CA ALA A 104 13.64 -10.05 5.13
C ALA A 104 14.80 -10.56 5.99
N SER A 105 14.70 -11.78 6.52
CA SER A 105 15.87 -12.44 7.13
C SER A 105 16.92 -12.74 6.06
N GLU A 106 18.20 -12.78 6.45
CA GLU A 106 19.34 -12.97 5.52
C GLU A 106 19.20 -14.24 4.65
N ASP A 107 18.47 -15.25 5.13
CA ASP A 107 18.21 -16.52 4.44
C ASP A 107 16.88 -16.56 3.68
N SER A 108 16.09 -15.49 3.68
CA SER A 108 14.79 -15.48 3.03
C SER A 108 14.85 -14.94 1.60
N TYR A 109 14.19 -15.64 0.67
CA TYR A 109 13.97 -15.19 -0.71
C TYR A 109 13.04 -13.96 -0.82
N ASN A 110 12.56 -13.44 0.31
CA ASN A 110 11.66 -12.30 0.35
C ASN A 110 12.46 -11.00 0.19
N LEU A 111 11.98 -10.09 -0.64
CA LEU A 111 12.58 -8.76 -0.75
C LEU A 111 12.10 -7.88 0.40
N ALA A 112 13.02 -7.12 0.98
CA ALA A 112 12.65 -6.08 1.93
C ALA A 112 11.65 -5.11 1.28
N PHE A 113 10.68 -4.67 2.07
CA PHE A 113 9.61 -3.79 1.60
C PHE A 113 9.40 -2.64 2.57
N THR A 114 8.98 -1.49 2.03
CA THR A 114 8.63 -0.30 2.81
C THR A 114 7.43 0.38 2.19
N HIS A 115 6.45 0.73 3.02
CA HIS A 115 5.23 1.43 2.63
C HIS A 115 4.93 2.58 3.58
N PRO A 116 4.74 3.81 3.08
CA PRO A 116 4.42 4.95 3.92
C PRO A 116 2.98 4.85 4.44
N VAL A 117 2.79 5.14 5.71
CA VAL A 117 1.50 5.26 6.40
C VAL A 117 1.35 6.70 6.83
N VAL A 118 0.32 7.40 6.35
CA VAL A 118 0.12 8.84 6.61
C VAL A 118 -1.33 9.11 6.98
N CYS A 119 -1.53 9.79 8.10
CA CYS A 119 -2.83 10.31 8.55
C CYS A 119 -2.77 11.83 8.66
N ALA A 120 -3.74 12.51 8.07
CA ALA A 120 -3.84 13.97 8.04
C ALA A 120 -5.10 14.43 8.77
N TYR A 121 -4.95 15.40 9.67
CA TYR A 121 -6.04 15.95 10.47
C TYR A 121 -6.06 17.46 10.39
N GLU A 122 -7.26 18.04 10.37
CA GLU A 122 -7.40 19.49 10.53
C GLU A 122 -7.01 19.91 11.95
N ARG A 123 -6.26 21.00 12.03
CA ARG A 123 -5.88 21.63 13.28
C ARG A 123 -6.89 22.73 13.58
N LEU A 124 -7.78 22.47 14.54
CA LEU A 124 -8.68 23.50 15.04
C LEU A 124 -7.88 24.55 15.82
N VAL A 125 -7.67 25.72 15.20
CA VAL A 125 -7.16 26.91 15.88
C VAL A 125 -8.35 27.61 16.53
N PHE A 126 -8.42 27.62 17.85
CA PHE A 126 -9.39 28.45 18.55
C PHE A 126 -9.03 29.92 18.30
N ILE A 127 -9.81 30.60 17.46
CA ILE A 127 -9.74 32.05 17.30
C ILE A 127 -10.70 32.63 18.35
N PRO A 128 -10.21 33.27 19.43
CA PRO A 128 -11.09 33.97 20.35
C PRO A 128 -11.77 35.10 19.58
N THR A 129 -13.10 35.04 19.48
CA THR A 129 -13.89 36.13 18.92
C THR A 129 -13.84 37.31 19.89
N THR A 130 -13.20 38.40 19.51
CA THR A 130 -13.23 39.64 20.29
C THR A 130 -14.62 40.27 20.15
N THR A 131 -15.37 40.31 21.26
CA THR A 131 -16.68 40.96 21.37
C THR A 131 -16.56 42.48 21.41
#